data_AF-A0A813L172-F1
#
_entry.id   AF-A0A813L172-F1
#
_cell.length_a   1.000
_cell.length_b   1.000
_cell.length_c   1.000
_cell.angle_alpha   90.00
_cell.angle_beta   90.00
_cell.angle_gamma   90.00
#
_symmetry.space_group_name_H-M   'P 1'
#
loop_
_entity.id
_entity.type
_entity.pdbx_description
1 polymer ?
#
loop_
_entity_poly.entity_id
_entity_poly.type
_entity_poly.pdbx_seq_one_letter_code
_entity_poly.pdbx_strand_id
1 'polypeptide(L)'
;MVGFPEDFDTVIIDEASQGVEVSTLTPLKLGCRRLILVGDPKQLPATCFSEVAKNHDYDRSLFQRLQQSQHKVNMLSQQYRMHPAISYFPSQNFYDGKLLNAPWLCSGFLV
;
A
#
# COMPACT_ATOMS: atom_id res chain seq x y z
N MET A 1 32.41 4.81 1.36
CA MET A 1 30.94 4.93 1.51
C MET A 1 30.48 6.03 0.58
N VAL A 2 29.65 5.71 -0.41
CA VAL A 2 29.05 6.72 -1.29
C VAL A 2 27.91 7.35 -0.49
N GLY A 3 28.17 8.49 0.17
CA GLY A 3 27.15 9.25 0.87
C GLY A 3 26.32 10.02 -0.14
N PHE A 4 24.99 9.92 -0.08
CA PHE A 4 24.13 10.86 -0.79
C PHE A 4 24.41 12.26 -0.21
N PRO A 5 24.64 13.29 -1.06
CA PRO A 5 25.07 14.60 -0.60
C PRO A 5 23.99 15.41 0.12
N GLU A 6 22.73 14.98 0.06
CA GLU A 6 21.59 15.72 0.61
C GLU A 6 20.62 14.78 1.36
N ASP A 7 20.05 15.30 2.45
CA ASP A 7 18.99 14.65 3.21
C ASP A 7 17.67 14.68 2.42
N PHE A 8 16.94 13.56 2.42
CA PHE A 8 15.57 13.46 1.91
C PHE A 8 14.57 13.78 3.02
N ASP A 9 14.20 15.06 3.18
CA ASP A 9 13.23 15.50 4.20
C ASP A 9 11.86 14.80 4.07
N THR A 10 11.42 14.52 2.85
CA THR A 10 10.17 13.80 2.56
C THR A 10 10.44 12.53 1.75
N VAL A 11 9.92 11.41 2.23
CA VAL A 11 10.00 10.10 1.58
C VAL A 11 8.60 9.60 1.24
N ILE A 12 8.39 9.23 -0.02
CA ILE A 12 7.14 8.62 -0.51
C ILE A 12 7.47 7.21 -0.97
N ILE A 13 6.71 6.23 -0.48
CA ILE A 13 6.89 4.82 -0.83
C ILE A 13 5.56 4.32 -1.36
N ASP A 14 5.54 3.99 -2.65
CA ASP A 14 4.41 3.32 -3.30
C ASP A 14 4.53 1.79 -3.13
N GLU A 15 3.40 1.09 -3.22
CA GLU A 15 3.29 -0.35 -2.95
C GLU A 15 3.90 -0.77 -1.60
N ALA A 16 3.78 0.10 -0.59
CA ALA A 16 4.41 -0.07 0.72
C ALA A 16 3.93 -1.32 1.48
N SER A 17 2.76 -1.88 1.14
CA SER A 17 2.27 -3.15 1.70
C SER A 17 3.01 -4.39 1.17
N GLN A 18 3.69 -4.27 0.02
CA GLN A 18 4.47 -5.35 -0.61
C GLN A 18 5.95 -5.34 -0.18
N GLY A 19 6.38 -4.37 0.62
CA GLY A 19 7.75 -4.27 1.13
C GLY A 19 7.88 -4.84 2.54
N VAL A 20 8.95 -5.60 2.80
CA VAL A 20 9.31 -5.94 4.19
C VAL A 20 9.70 -4.66 4.94
N GLU A 21 9.32 -4.57 6.20
CA GLU A 21 9.52 -3.37 7.01
C GLU A 21 10.98 -2.88 7.01
N VAL A 22 11.94 -3.81 7.08
CA VAL A 22 13.37 -3.49 7.10
C VAL A 22 13.81 -2.76 5.84
N SER A 23 13.27 -3.12 4.67
CA SER A 23 13.58 -2.45 3.40
C SER A 23 13.08 -1.01 3.40
N THR A 24 11.89 -0.78 3.96
CA THR A 24 11.29 0.56 4.11
C THR A 24 12.15 1.49 4.95
N LEU A 25 12.94 0.96 5.91
CA LEU A 25 13.83 1.74 6.77
C LEU A 25 15.06 2.33 6.06
N THR A 26 15.46 1.78 4.91
CA THR A 26 16.64 2.24 4.17
C THR A 26 16.55 3.72 3.76
N PRO A 27 15.49 4.16 3.04
CA PRO A 27 15.34 5.58 2.68
C PRO A 27 15.05 6.48 3.90
N LEU A 28 14.44 5.94 4.97
CA LEU A 28 14.13 6.70 6.19
C LEU A 28 15.39 7.20 6.92
N LYS A 29 16.51 6.48 6.81
CA LYS A 29 17.80 6.86 7.41
C LYS A 29 18.45 8.08 6.76
N LEU A 30 17.96 8.52 5.60
CA LEU A 30 18.53 9.64 4.85
C LEU A 30 17.88 10.97 5.24
N GLY A 31 17.65 11.22 6.55
CA GLY A 31 17.12 12.51 7.03
C GLY A 31 15.61 12.72 6.89
N CYS A 32 14.82 11.64 6.77
CA CYS A 32 13.37 11.73 6.60
C CYS A 32 12.65 12.35 7.81
N ARG A 33 11.93 13.44 7.58
CA ARG A 33 11.02 14.11 8.54
C ARG A 33 9.54 13.88 8.23
N ARG A 34 9.22 13.59 6.97
CA ARG A 34 7.86 13.30 6.50
C ARG A 34 7.83 12.01 5.68
N LEU A 35 7.10 11.03 6.17
CA LEU A 35 6.89 9.76 5.47
C LEU A 35 5.46 9.67 4.93
N ILE A 36 5.32 9.31 3.65
CA ILE A 36 4.05 8.99 3.01
C ILE A 36 4.15 7.55 2.50
N LEU A 37 3.30 6.67 3.04
CA LEU A 37 3.20 5.28 2.60
C LEU A 37 1.91 5.13 1.80
N VAL A 38 2.04 4.72 0.54
CA VAL A 38 0.92 4.36 -0.33
C VAL A 38 0.98 2.85 -0.53
N GLY A 39 -0.14 2.19 -0.35
CA GLY A 39 -0.22 0.74 -0.46
C GLY A 39 -1.59 0.23 -0.08
N ASP A 40 -1.78 -1.07 -0.27
CA ASP A 40 -3.04 -1.74 -0.03
C ASP A 40 -2.82 -3.01 0.80
N PRO A 41 -3.26 -3.03 2.08
CA PRO A 41 -3.10 -4.19 2.96
C PRO A 41 -4.02 -5.36 2.57
N LYS A 42 -4.98 -5.17 1.65
CA LYS A 42 -5.85 -6.23 1.12
C LYS A 42 -5.24 -6.94 -0.09
N GLN A 43 -4.16 -6.41 -0.65
CA GLN A 43 -3.42 -7.02 -1.76
C GLN A 43 -2.28 -7.92 -1.25
N LEU A 44 -1.31 -8.21 -2.10
CA LEU A 44 -0.19 -9.10 -1.77
C LEU A 44 0.64 -8.52 -0.60
N PRO A 45 0.99 -9.35 0.40
CA PRO A 45 1.96 -8.97 1.42
C PRO A 45 3.39 -9.00 0.85
N ALA A 46 4.38 -8.68 1.69
CA ALA A 46 5.77 -8.77 1.27
C ALA A 46 6.17 -10.22 0.94
N THR A 47 6.88 -10.40 -0.18
CA THR A 47 7.31 -11.73 -0.62
C THR A 47 8.36 -12.29 0.33
N CYS A 48 7.99 -13.30 1.12
CA CYS A 48 8.89 -14.10 1.94
C CYS A 48 8.77 -15.58 1.58
N PHE A 49 9.88 -16.29 1.41
CA PHE A 49 9.90 -17.72 1.12
C PHE A 49 10.09 -18.58 2.37
N SER A 50 10.70 -18.04 3.42
CA SER A 50 10.96 -18.76 4.67
C SER A 50 9.72 -18.79 5.55
N GLU A 51 9.17 -19.97 5.79
CA GLU A 51 8.06 -20.15 6.74
C GLU A 51 8.44 -19.72 8.16
N VAL A 52 9.67 -20.02 8.59
CA VAL A 52 10.18 -19.57 9.89
C VAL A 52 10.13 -18.04 9.99
N ALA A 53 10.52 -17.33 8.94
CA ALA A 53 10.51 -15.87 8.96
C ALA A 53 9.08 -15.30 8.95
N LYS A 54 8.15 -15.92 8.20
CA LYS A 54 6.72 -15.57 8.25
C LYS A 54 6.11 -15.78 9.63
N ASN A 55 6.46 -16.88 10.31
CA ASN A 55 6.01 -17.14 11.68
C ASN A 55 6.53 -16.11 12.69
N HIS A 56 7.51 -15.29 12.30
CA HIS A 56 8.03 -14.16 13.06
C HIS A 56 7.68 -12.80 12.41
N ASP A 57 6.59 -12.74 11.63
CA ASP A 57 6.04 -11.54 11.00
C ASP A 57 7.00 -10.81 10.05
N TYR A 58 7.99 -11.49 9.47
CA TYR A 58 8.95 -10.85 8.57
C TYR A 58 8.31 -10.36 7.26
N ASP A 59 7.20 -10.96 6.84
CA ASP A 59 6.41 -10.54 5.68
C ASP A 59 5.42 -9.40 5.99
N ARG A 60 5.37 -8.94 7.25
CA ARG A 60 4.62 -7.75 7.64
C ARG A 60 5.35 -6.48 7.18
N SER A 61 4.64 -5.66 6.42
CA SER A 61 5.12 -4.33 6.01
C SER A 61 5.02 -3.30 7.12
N LEU A 62 5.81 -2.21 6.99
CA LEU A 62 5.68 -1.04 7.87
C LEU A 62 4.26 -0.44 7.81
N PHE A 63 3.64 -0.43 6.63
CA PHE A 63 2.28 0.04 6.42
C PHE A 63 1.30 -0.75 7.33
N GLN A 64 1.35 -2.08 7.25
CA GLN A 64 0.48 -2.95 8.05
C GLN A 64 0.72 -2.77 9.54
N ARG A 65 1.98 -2.65 9.99
CA ARG A 65 2.29 -2.42 11.41
C ARG A 65 1.72 -1.10 11.93
N LEU A 66 1.83 -0.02 11.16
CA LEU A 66 1.28 1.28 11.55
C LEU A 66 -0.25 1.26 11.58
N GLN A 67 -0.89 0.60 10.61
CA GLN A 67 -2.33 0.39 10.60
C GLN A 67 -2.80 -0.40 11.84
N GLN A 68 -2.11 -1.49 12.21
CA GLN A 68 -2.38 -2.26 13.43
C GLN A 68 -2.20 -1.42 14.70
N SER A 69 -1.27 -0.46 14.68
CA SER A 69 -1.03 0.50 15.76
C SER A 69 -2.02 1.67 15.78
N GLN A 70 -3.16 1.53 15.08
CA GLN A 70 -4.25 2.52 15.02
C GLN A 70 -3.87 3.87 14.38
N HIS A 71 -2.78 3.93 13.60
CA HIS A 71 -2.54 5.10 12.75
C HIS A 71 -3.64 5.20 11.68
N LYS A 72 -4.12 6.43 11.46
CA LYS A 72 -5.15 6.70 10.47
C LYS A 72 -4.64 6.37 9.06
N VAL A 73 -5.34 5.45 8.40
CA VAL A 73 -5.15 5.14 6.97
C VAL A 73 -6.30 5.77 6.19
N ASN A 74 -5.99 6.49 5.12
CA ASN A 74 -7.00 7.05 4.22
C ASN A 74 -7.16 6.12 3.01
N MET A 75 -8.37 5.61 2.79
CA MET A 75 -8.69 4.84 1.59
C MET A 75 -9.09 5.78 0.46
N LEU A 76 -8.49 5.59 -0.72
CA LEU A 76 -8.99 6.19 -1.96
C LEU A 76 -10.15 5.34 -2.47
N SER A 77 -11.37 5.84 -2.31
CA SER A 77 -12.59 5.05 -2.53
C SER A 77 -13.09 5.02 -3.97
N GLN A 78 -12.58 5.85 -4.87
CA GLN A 78 -13.05 5.89 -6.26
C GLN A 78 -12.06 5.15 -7.19
N GLN A 79 -12.55 4.13 -7.89
CA GLN A 79 -11.80 3.38 -8.88
C GLN A 79 -12.10 3.85 -10.30
N TYR A 80 -11.06 3.84 -11.14
CA TYR A 80 -11.07 4.41 -12.49
C TYR A 80 -10.68 3.39 -13.58
N ARG A 81 -10.42 2.13 -13.21
CA ARG A 81 -9.79 1.15 -14.11
C ARG A 81 -10.78 0.18 -14.74
N MET A 82 -11.67 -0.39 -13.95
CA MET A 82 -12.40 -1.61 -14.30
C MET A 82 -13.90 -1.36 -14.42
N HIS A 83 -14.56 -2.06 -15.35
CA HIS A 83 -16.01 -1.97 -15.54
C HIS A 83 -16.76 -2.32 -14.23
N PRO A 84 -17.90 -1.67 -13.92
CA PRO A 84 -18.64 -1.89 -12.68
C PRO A 84 -18.95 -3.37 -12.36
N ALA A 85 -19.20 -4.18 -13.39
CA ALA A 85 -19.43 -5.61 -13.23
C ALA A 85 -18.20 -6.37 -12.69
N ILE A 86 -16.98 -5.95 -13.07
CA ILE A 86 -15.73 -6.54 -12.59
C ILE A 86 -15.42 -6.03 -11.18
N SER A 87 -15.66 -4.74 -10.90
CA SER A 87 -15.35 -4.13 -9.60
C SER A 87 -16.32 -4.48 -8.50
N TYR A 88 -17.51 -4.94 -8.83
CA TYR A 88 -18.50 -5.38 -7.88
C TYR A 88 -17.94 -6.43 -6.91
N PHE A 89 -17.34 -7.51 -7.41
CA PHE A 89 -16.85 -8.60 -6.56
C PHE A 89 -15.72 -8.14 -5.61
N PRO A 90 -14.62 -7.51 -6.07
CA PRO A 90 -13.57 -7.06 -5.16
C PRO A 90 -14.04 -6.00 -4.16
N SER A 91 -14.92 -5.07 -4.59
CA SER A 91 -15.48 -4.04 -3.71
C SER A 91 -16.21 -4.65 -2.51
N GLN A 92 -17.10 -5.61 -2.76
CA GLN A 92 -17.88 -6.27 -1.70
C GLN A 92 -17.03 -7.16 -0.79
N ASN A 93 -16.08 -7.92 -1.35
CA ASN A 93 -15.35 -8.94 -0.58
C ASN A 93 -14.13 -8.40 0.18
N PHE A 94 -13.47 -7.35 -0.34
CA PHE A 94 -12.22 -6.85 0.25
C PHE A 94 -12.34 -5.46 0.87
N TYR A 95 -13.33 -4.67 0.45
CA TYR A 95 -13.45 -3.25 0.81
C TYR A 95 -14.82 -2.85 1.38
N ASP A 96 -15.60 -3.80 1.89
CA ASP A 96 -16.94 -3.57 2.49
C ASP A 96 -17.91 -2.76 1.59
N GLY A 97 -17.77 -2.89 0.26
CA GLY A 97 -18.55 -2.12 -0.71
C GLY A 97 -18.18 -0.65 -0.83
N LYS A 98 -17.07 -0.20 -0.22
CA LYS A 98 -16.62 1.21 -0.22
C LYS A 98 -15.86 1.62 -1.48
N LEU A 99 -15.51 0.68 -2.36
CA LEU A 99 -14.87 0.98 -3.64
C LEU A 99 -15.94 1.34 -4.69
N LEU A 100 -16.04 2.62 -5.00
CA LEU A 100 -17.00 3.27 -5.89
C LEU A 100 -16.45 3.38 -7.32
N ASN A 101 -17.33 3.28 -8.31
CA ASN A 101 -16.97 3.45 -9.72
C ASN A 101 -16.99 4.94 -10.09
N ALA A 102 -16.02 5.37 -10.90
CA ALA A 102 -16.08 6.68 -11.53
C ALA A 102 -17.32 6.81 -12.44
N PRO A 103 -17.95 8.00 -12.53
CA PRO A 103 -19.22 8.16 -13.24
C PRO A 103 -19.23 7.66 -14.69
N TRP A 104 -18.13 7.85 -15.43
CA TRP A 104 -18.03 7.50 -16.84
C TRP A 104 -17.88 5.99 -17.10
N LEU A 105 -17.44 5.20 -16.11
CA LEU A 105 -17.33 3.75 -16.25
C LEU A 105 -18.70 3.06 -16.31
N CYS A 106 -19.74 3.72 -15.80
CA CYS A 106 -21.12 3.24 -15.85
C CYS A 106 -21.79 3.53 -17.20
N SER A 107 -21.17 4.34 -18.07
CA SER A 107 -21.77 4.81 -19.33
C SER A 107 -21.50 3.89 -20.53
N GLY A 108 -20.92 2.71 -20.32
CA GLY A 108 -20.68 1.73 -21.39
C GLY A 108 -19.50 2.06 -22.31
N PHE A 109 -18.71 3.11 -22.03
CA PHE A 109 -17.44 3.35 -22.70
C PHE A 109 -16.39 2.40 -22.12
N LEU A 110 -16.24 1.25 -22.76
CA LEU A 110 -14.99 0.52 -22.75
C LEU A 110 -13.99 1.39 -23.52
N VAL A 111 -12.85 1.70 -22.90
CA VAL A 111 -11.64 2.06 -23.65
C VAL A 111 -11.33 1.01 -24.69
#